data_AF-A0A3T0E5X1-F1
#
_entry.id   AF-A0A3T0E5X1-F1
#
_cell.length_a   1.000
_cell.length_b   1.000
_cell.length_c   1.000
_cell.angle_alpha   90.00
_cell.angle_beta   90.00
_cell.angle_gamma   90.00
#
_symmetry.space_group_name_H-M   'P 1'
#
loop_
_entity.id
_entity.type
_entity.pdbx_description
1 polymer ?
#
loop_
_entity_poly.entity_id
_entity_poly.type
_entity_poly.pdbx_seq_one_letter_code
_entity_poly.pdbx_strand_id
1 'polypeptide(L)'
;MEAGMHISLTETLEKWVRDKVESGLYSNASEVIREALRERIRAERTEAEDIEALRAQIDVGLQQAERGELLDWTMADIKSRLREERNG
;
A
#
# COMPACT_ATOMS: atom_id res chain seq x y z
N MET A 1 -27.05 -16.66 17.07
CA MET A 1 -26.30 -15.92 18.10
C MET A 1 -25.18 -15.21 17.37
N GLU A 2 -25.22 -13.88 17.23
CA GLU A 2 -24.03 -13.16 16.77
C GLU A 2 -22.96 -13.31 17.84
N ALA A 3 -21.83 -13.92 17.49
CA ALA A 3 -20.69 -14.00 18.37
C ALA A 3 -20.03 -12.62 18.44
N GLY A 4 -20.35 -11.84 19.48
CA GLY A 4 -19.69 -10.58 19.77
C GLY A 4 -18.22 -10.83 20.16
N MET A 5 -17.29 -10.14 19.51
CA MET A 5 -15.88 -10.11 19.89
C MET A 5 -15.66 -8.98 20.89
N HIS A 6 -15.08 -9.28 22.05
CA HIS A 6 -14.66 -8.27 23.01
C HIS A 6 -13.19 -7.92 22.76
N ILE A 7 -12.90 -6.63 22.56
CA ILE A 7 -11.55 -6.12 22.33
C ILE A 7 -11.23 -5.08 23.40
N SER A 8 -10.00 -5.10 23.90
CA SER A 8 -9.50 -4.06 24.80
C SER A 8 -8.78 -3.00 23.99
N LEU A 9 -9.09 -1.74 24.24
CA LEU A 9 -8.43 -0.59 23.63
C LEU A 9 -7.53 0.10 24.66
N THR A 10 -6.48 0.76 24.19
CA THR A 10 -5.78 1.73 25.02
C THR A 10 -6.66 2.97 25.23
N GLU A 11 -6.41 3.71 26.31
CA GLU A 11 -7.20 4.90 26.66
C GLU A 11 -7.29 5.91 25.49
N THR A 12 -6.18 6.13 24.78
CA THR A 12 -6.14 7.01 23.60
C THR A 12 -7.06 6.53 22.48
N LEU A 13 -7.07 5.24 22.19
CA LEU A 13 -7.92 4.67 21.13
C LEU A 13 -9.39 4.67 21.54
N GLU A 14 -9.69 4.37 22.81
CA GLU A 14 -11.05 4.45 23.34
C GLU A 14 -11.60 5.88 23.23
N LYS A 15 -10.81 6.88 23.64
CA LYS A 15 -11.20 8.30 23.50
C LYS A 15 -11.48 8.64 22.04
N TRP A 16 -10.60 8.26 21.12
CA TRP A 16 -10.78 8.55 19.70
C TRP A 16 -12.07 7.91 19.14
N VAL A 17 -12.35 6.65 19.49
CA VAL A 17 -13.59 5.97 19.08
C VAL A 17 -14.81 6.67 19.65
N ARG A 18 -14.76 7.09 20.92
CA ARG A 18 -15.84 7.83 21.58
C ARG A 18 -16.11 9.16 20.89
N ASP A 19 -15.06 9.95 20.63
CA ASP A 19 -15.17 11.24 19.94
C ASP A 19 -15.82 11.07 18.54
N LYS A 20 -15.52 9.98 17.83
CA LYS A 20 -16.14 9.65 16.53
C LYS A 20 -17.62 9.31 16.64
N VAL A 21 -18.04 8.57 17.65
CA VAL A 21 -19.47 8.28 17.89
C VAL A 21 -20.21 9.55 18.32
N GLU A 22 -19.63 10.34 19.23
CA GLU A 22 -20.21 11.59 19.72
C GLU A 22 -20.38 12.65 18.63
N SER A 23 -19.53 12.63 17.59
CA SER A 23 -19.68 13.50 16.42
C SER A 23 -20.95 13.22 15.59
N GLY A 24 -21.63 12.09 15.84
CA GLY A 24 -22.81 11.66 15.08
C GLY A 24 -22.50 11.03 13.72
N LEU A 25 -21.23 10.94 13.31
CA LEU A 25 -20.83 10.24 12.08
C LEU A 25 -21.04 8.73 12.15
N TYR A 26 -21.01 8.15 13.36
CA TYR A 26 -21.11 6.72 13.59
C TYR A 26 -22.14 6.42 14.68
N SER A 27 -22.88 5.32 14.52
CA SER A 27 -23.94 4.92 15.45
C SER A 27 -23.42 4.22 16.70
N ASN A 28 -22.25 3.57 16.61
CA ASN A 28 -21.61 2.85 17.72
C ASN A 28 -20.12 2.59 17.48
N ALA A 29 -19.41 2.21 18.55
CA ALA A 29 -17.99 1.88 18.51
C ALA A 29 -17.65 0.75 17.52
N SER A 30 -18.50 -0.29 17.43
CA SER A 30 -18.26 -1.40 16.52
C SER A 30 -18.26 -0.97 15.05
N GLU A 31 -19.03 0.06 14.70
CA GLU A 31 -19.04 0.64 13.36
C GLU A 31 -17.71 1.34 13.03
N VAL A 32 -17.22 2.17 13.95
CA VAL A 32 -15.92 2.84 13.84
C VAL A 32 -14.79 1.82 13.63
N ILE A 33 -14.76 0.77 14.47
CA ILE A 33 -13.74 -0.27 14.40
C ILE A 33 -13.84 -1.07 13.09
N ARG A 34 -15.05 -1.43 12.65
CA ARG A 34 -15.23 -2.14 11.36
C ARG A 34 -14.80 -1.31 10.17
N GLU A 35 -14.97 0.01 10.22
CA GLU A 35 -14.47 0.89 9.16
C GLU A 35 -12.95 0.97 9.14
N ALA A 36 -12.32 1.23 10.30
CA ALA A 36 -10.87 1.26 10.41
C ALA A 36 -10.21 -0.05 9.95
N LEU A 37 -10.79 -1.20 10.33
CA LEU A 37 -10.30 -2.51 9.87
C LEU A 37 -10.51 -2.73 8.37
N ARG A 38 -11.64 -2.29 7.80
CA ARG A 38 -11.86 -2.36 6.35
C ARG A 38 -10.83 -1.56 5.57
N GLU A 39 -10.50 -0.35 6.03
CA GLU A 39 -9.46 0.47 5.41
C GLU A 39 -8.09 -0.21 5.52
N ARG A 40 -7.77 -0.76 6.69
CA ARG A 40 -6.51 -1.48 6.91
C ARG A 40 -6.35 -2.68 5.97
N ILE A 41 -7.39 -3.51 5.86
CA ILE A 41 -7.39 -4.69 4.97
C ILE A 41 -7.20 -4.28 3.51
N ARG A 42 -7.84 -3.18 3.07
CA ARG A 42 -7.65 -2.65 1.70
C ARG A 42 -6.22 -2.19 1.46
N ALA A 43 -5.62 -1.49 2.43
CA ALA A 43 -4.24 -1.06 2.35
C ALA A 43 -3.27 -2.24 2.26
N GLU A 44 -3.44 -3.25 3.12
CA GLU A 44 -2.62 -4.48 3.10
C GLU A 44 -2.73 -5.23 1.77
N ARG A 45 -3.93 -5.29 1.17
CA ARG A 45 -4.10 -5.91 -0.14
C ARG A 45 -3.36 -5.15 -1.24
N THR A 46 -3.41 -3.82 -1.20
CA THR A 46 -2.72 -2.97 -2.19
C THR A 46 -1.20 -3.12 -2.07
N GLU A 47 -0.66 -3.13 -0.84
CA GLU A 47 0.77 -3.33 -0.61
C GLU A 47 1.26 -4.70 -1.13
N ALA A 48 0.46 -5.76 -0.93
CA ALA A 48 0.79 -7.09 -1.46
C ALA A 48 0.77 -7.11 -3.00
N GLU A 49 -0.24 -6.49 -3.62
CA GLU A 49 -0.35 -6.35 -5.08
C GLU A 49 0.84 -5.56 -5.66
N ASP A 50 1.24 -4.46 -5.03
CA ASP A 50 2.38 -3.64 -5.44
C ASP A 50 3.71 -4.41 -5.34
N ILE A 51 3.91 -5.19 -4.27
CA ILE A 51 5.11 -6.03 -4.10
C ILE A 51 5.16 -7.12 -5.17
N GLU A 52 4.04 -7.77 -5.48
CA GLU A 52 3.99 -8.77 -6.55
C GLU A 52 4.28 -8.15 -7.92
N ALA A 53 3.71 -6.99 -8.22
CA ALA A 53 3.99 -6.27 -9.46
C ALA A 53 5.48 -5.90 -9.58
N LEU A 54 6.10 -5.42 -8.50
CA LEU A 54 7.52 -5.10 -8.48
C LEU A 54 8.39 -6.36 -8.68
N ARG A 55 8.05 -7.48 -8.03
CA ARG A 55 8.74 -8.75 -8.23
C ARG A 55 8.66 -9.22 -9.68
N ALA A 56 7.49 -9.14 -10.30
CA ALA A 56 7.33 -9.50 -11.70
C ALA A 56 8.21 -8.63 -12.63
N GLN A 57 8.34 -7.33 -12.37
CA GLN A 57 9.22 -6.44 -13.14
C GLN A 57 10.70 -6.78 -12.93
N ILE A 58 11.10 -7.10 -11.69
CA ILE A 58 12.47 -7.55 -11.39
C ILE A 58 12.79 -8.84 -12.13
N ASP A 59 11.88 -9.82 -12.12
CA ASP A 59 12.06 -11.10 -12.82
C ASP A 59 12.29 -10.91 -14.31
N VAL A 60 11.57 -9.97 -14.95
CA VAL A 60 11.83 -9.61 -16.35
C VAL A 60 13.25 -9.10 -16.53
N GLY A 61 13.70 -8.19 -15.67
CA GLY A 61 15.06 -7.66 -15.71
C GLY A 61 16.15 -8.72 -15.47
N LEU A 62 15.90 -9.66 -14.56
CA LEU A 62 16.80 -10.80 -14.30
C LEU A 62 16.89 -11.72 -15.52
N GLN A 63 15.76 -12.04 -16.16
CA GLN A 63 15.77 -12.85 -17.38
C GLN A 63 16.47 -12.14 -18.54
N GLN A 64 16.31 -10.81 -18.67
CA GLN A 64 17.08 -10.02 -19.63
C GLN A 64 18.59 -10.09 -19.34
N ALA A 65 18.97 -10.03 -18.06
CA ALA A 65 20.36 -10.15 -17.64
C ALA A 65 20.95 -11.52 -17.98
N GLU A 66 20.22 -12.61 -17.71
CA GLU A 66 20.62 -13.98 -18.05
C GLU A 66 20.81 -14.17 -19.56
N ARG A 67 20.00 -13.48 -20.38
CA ARG A 67 20.16 -13.47 -21.85
C ARG A 67 21.27 -12.54 -22.36
N GLY A 68 21.94 -11.81 -21.48
CA GLY A 68 23.01 -10.87 -21.84
C GLY A 68 22.49 -9.57 -22.46
N GLU A 69 21.23 -9.19 -22.21
CA GLU A 69 20.60 -7.97 -22.73
C GLU A 69 20.88 -6.73 -21.86
N LEU A 70 21.85 -6.81 -20.94
CA LEU A 70 22.28 -5.66 -20.15
C LEU A 70 23.03 -4.66 -21.01
N LEU A 71 22.79 -3.38 -20.72
CA LEU A 71 23.51 -2.26 -21.32
C LEU A 71 24.60 -1.79 -20.35
N ASP A 72 25.82 -1.61 -20.86
CA ASP A 72 26.91 -0.98 -20.12
C ASP A 72 26.76 0.55 -20.17
N TRP A 73 25.67 1.04 -19.60
CA TRP A 73 25.33 2.46 -19.60
C TRP A 73 25.79 3.12 -18.32
N THR A 74 26.42 4.28 -18.47
CA THR A 74 26.67 5.20 -17.36
C THR A 74 25.45 6.07 -17.09
N MET A 75 25.44 6.73 -15.94
CA MET A 75 24.40 7.72 -15.63
C MET A 75 24.36 8.88 -16.64
N ALA A 76 25.48 9.19 -17.32
CA ALA A 76 25.53 10.20 -18.37
C ALA A 76 24.79 9.74 -19.63
N ASP A 77 24.89 8.47 -19.98
CA ASP A 77 24.20 7.86 -21.13
C ASP A 77 22.68 7.86 -20.89
N ILE A 78 22.25 7.45 -19.69
CA ILE A 78 20.84 7.48 -19.27
C ILE A 78 20.26 8.91 -19.37
N LYS A 79 20.98 9.91 -18.83
CA LYS A 79 20.53 11.31 -18.86
C LYS A 79 20.43 11.87 -20.27
N SER A 80 21.33 11.46 -21.18
CA SER A 80 21.33 11.93 -22.57
C SER A 80 20.15 11.34 -23.33
N ARG A 81 19.91 10.03 -23.18
CA ARG A 81 18.73 9.32 -23.72
C ARG A 81 17.41 9.97 -23.32
N LEU A 82 17.23 10.26 -22.01
CA LEU A 82 16.01 10.90 -21.50
C LEU A 82 15.79 12.31 -22.06
N ARG A 83 16.85 13.05 -22.39
CA ARG A 83 16.74 14.38 -23.00
C ARG A 83 16.32 14.31 -24.46
N GLU A 84 16.81 13.30 -25.18
CA GLU A 84 16.44 13.05 -26.58
C GLU A 84 14.97 12.64 -26.70
N GLU A 85 14.49 11.73 -25.84
CA GLU A 85 13.09 11.29 -25.82
C GLU A 85 12.10 12.40 -25.45
N ARG A 86 12.54 13.42 -24.71
CA ARG A 86 11.69 14.54 -24.28
C ARG A 86 11.65 15.70 -25.29
N ASN A 87 12.57 15.71 -26.26
CA ASN A 87 12.71 16.77 -27.26
C ASN A 87 12.32 16.30 -28.68
N GLY A 88 11.92 15.04 -28.85
CA GLY A 88 11.33 14.49 -30.07
C GLY A 88 9.84 14.25 -29.90
#